data_AF-A0A819IUS0-F1
#
_entry.id   AF-A0A819IUS0-F1
#
_cell.length_a   1.000
_cell.length_b   1.000
_cell.length_c   1.000
_cell.angle_alpha   90.00
_cell.angle_beta   90.00
_cell.angle_gamma   90.00
#
_symmetry.space_group_name_H-M   'P 1'
#
loop_
_entity.id
_entity.type
_entity.pdbx_description
1 polymer ?
#
loop_
_entity_poly.entity_id
_entity_poly.type
_entity_poly.pdbx_seq_one_letter_code
_entity_poly.pdbx_strand_id
1 'polypeptide(L)'
;MRQLRPFLILISLALVSIICGQENLQWCNNGPTTSPDPKWRKVPSRFEIMTELVSGNETMELSQAFSMQRDAIVTNSRYGSIQFYWNFVTNEQFEILTAIVNQQPRPTCLRQVIGPTSETSVIQPNTLMIKPSILLGFDPRNQINSLWGNQYIGDEDLRGIPTNKFKSCFDVPDIRATVSATYYISDATKFQAGLLANESIILQIDVQIRNQSGRQEAYKYNVFRYTPNPNRREERQALETPAGVYCPNRTSTLAVPEDIPDRVSSNSEAFITQANSSIFSTHNLHDTEYQFSRIDLWYPDPFGGPRWLHYTEIHDFATGLSYQYNHTIHQCSVRDINTGFNDAVVVDGKPNLVQMGSPQHVFLMDDITYQYTGEKQCRDRVWCHVWIGEKSLPNNTVQHREWYWASNINGEPLEQWFPVKMVLQAYASGIPIYNWET
;
A
#
# COMPACT_ATOMS: atom_id res chain seq x y z
N MET A 1 -17.20 66.86 30.11
CA MET A 1 -16.89 65.74 29.19
C MET A 1 -15.40 65.48 29.24
N ARG A 2 -15.01 64.20 29.33
CA ARG A 2 -13.73 63.71 29.87
C ARG A 2 -12.50 64.00 28.98
N GLN A 3 -11.38 64.09 29.69
CA GLN A 3 -10.03 64.55 29.33
C GLN A 3 -9.12 63.52 28.64
N LEU A 4 -8.03 64.08 28.10
CA LEU A 4 -6.77 63.46 27.64
C LEU A 4 -6.00 62.66 28.71
N ARG A 5 -5.15 61.71 28.22
CA ARG A 5 -4.15 60.83 28.89
C ARG A 5 -3.00 61.63 29.59
N PRO A 6 -2.05 61.11 30.43
CA PRO A 6 -1.39 59.77 30.44
C PRO A 6 -0.75 59.21 31.77
N PHE A 7 0.04 58.11 31.67
CA PHE A 7 1.13 57.54 32.53
C PHE A 7 0.88 56.61 33.76
N LEU A 8 1.29 55.32 33.57
CA LEU A 8 2.06 54.35 34.41
C LEU A 8 1.74 53.99 35.88
N ILE A 9 1.62 52.66 36.14
CA ILE A 9 2.25 51.77 37.16
C ILE A 9 1.67 50.34 36.90
N LEU A 10 2.35 49.39 36.25
CA LEU A 10 3.35 48.40 36.70
C LEU A 10 2.89 47.44 37.83
N ILE A 11 3.07 46.13 37.55
CA ILE A 11 3.11 44.96 38.46
C ILE A 11 1.73 44.33 38.80
N SER A 12 1.42 43.19 38.17
CA SER A 12 0.84 41.97 38.80
C SER A 12 0.02 41.06 37.86
N LEU A 13 0.49 40.69 36.66
CA LEU A 13 -0.21 39.67 35.84
C LEU A 13 0.73 38.80 34.98
N ALA A 14 1.98 38.63 35.42
CA ALA A 14 2.96 37.74 34.81
C ALA A 14 3.24 36.47 35.64
N LEU A 15 2.39 36.15 36.63
CA LEU A 15 2.65 35.05 37.59
C LEU A 15 1.53 34.01 37.75
N VAL A 16 0.49 34.04 36.90
CA VAL A 16 -0.55 32.99 36.91
C VAL A 16 -0.53 32.14 35.64
N SER A 17 0.17 32.55 34.58
CA SER A 17 0.29 31.76 33.35
C SER A 17 1.47 30.76 33.33
N ILE A 18 2.30 30.72 34.40
CA ILE A 18 3.49 29.84 34.48
C ILE A 18 3.24 28.60 35.36
N ILE A 19 2.16 28.58 36.15
CA ILE A 19 1.95 27.49 37.13
C ILE A 19 1.22 26.27 36.52
N CYS A 20 0.57 26.38 35.35
CA CYS A 20 0.06 25.20 34.64
C CYS A 20 1.13 24.44 33.82
N GLY A 21 2.40 24.89 33.81
CA GLY A 21 3.49 24.24 33.09
C GLY A 21 4.43 23.36 33.93
N GLN A 22 4.33 23.40 35.27
CA GLN A 22 5.34 22.78 36.13
C GLN A 22 5.02 21.36 36.62
N GLU A 23 3.76 20.90 36.62
CA GLU A 23 3.43 19.54 37.09
C GLU A 23 3.72 18.42 36.06
N ASN A 24 3.98 18.77 34.79
CA ASN A 24 4.40 17.80 33.77
C ASN A 24 5.91 17.52 33.78
N LEU A 25 6.73 18.39 34.40
CA LEU A 25 8.19 18.23 34.42
C LEU A 25 8.65 17.01 35.22
N GLN A 26 7.91 16.58 36.25
CA GLN A 26 8.29 15.39 37.03
C GLN A 26 8.18 14.07 36.26
N TRP A 27 7.26 13.97 35.30
CA TRP A 27 7.04 12.76 34.49
C TRP A 27 8.18 12.53 33.48
N CYS A 28 8.69 13.62 32.92
CA CYS A 28 9.80 13.65 31.96
C CYS A 28 11.15 14.00 32.61
N ASN A 29 11.29 13.92 33.94
CA ASN A 29 12.58 14.11 34.60
C ASN A 29 13.49 12.93 34.28
N ASN A 30 14.19 13.08 33.17
CA ASN A 30 15.37 12.35 32.81
C ASN A 30 16.40 12.61 33.92
N GLY A 31 16.75 11.58 34.69
CA GLY A 31 17.72 11.70 35.80
C GLY A 31 19.09 12.17 35.29
N PRO A 32 20.11 12.34 36.15
CA PRO A 32 21.45 12.65 35.67
C PRO A 32 21.97 11.52 34.75
N THR A 33 22.50 11.88 33.58
CA THR A 33 23.21 10.98 32.66
C THR A 33 24.54 10.56 33.26
N THR A 34 24.78 9.26 33.38
CA THR A 34 26.01 8.71 33.95
C THR A 34 26.98 8.31 32.84
N SER A 35 28.01 9.12 32.62
CA SER A 35 29.19 8.83 31.76
C SER A 35 29.72 7.38 31.82
N PRO A 36 30.24 6.79 30.72
CA PRO A 36 29.99 7.11 29.32
C PRO A 36 28.77 6.32 28.84
N ASP A 37 27.65 7.01 28.61
CA ASP A 37 26.43 6.38 28.12
C ASP A 37 26.71 5.66 26.78
N PRO A 38 26.34 4.37 26.63
CA PRO A 38 26.37 3.73 25.33
C PRO A 38 25.52 4.56 24.37
N LYS A 39 26.11 4.96 23.25
CA LYS A 39 25.39 5.70 22.22
C LYS A 39 24.23 4.83 21.72
N TRP A 40 23.07 5.45 21.52
CA TRP A 40 21.97 4.83 20.79
C TRP A 40 22.51 4.28 19.46
N ARG A 41 22.44 2.96 19.30
CA ARG A 41 22.94 2.28 18.10
C ARG A 41 21.89 2.30 17.01
N LYS A 42 22.33 2.16 15.76
CA LYS A 42 21.42 2.17 14.61
C LYS A 42 20.57 0.91 14.64
N VAL A 43 19.28 1.07 14.39
CA VAL A 43 18.36 -0.02 14.07
C VAL A 43 18.24 -0.10 12.55
N PRO A 44 18.11 -1.30 11.95
CA PRO A 44 17.88 -1.43 10.51
C PRO A 44 16.76 -0.52 10.02
N SER A 45 16.96 0.14 8.86
CA SER A 45 15.98 1.08 8.30
C SER A 45 14.72 0.40 7.74
N ARG A 46 14.75 -0.93 7.62
CA ARG A 46 13.70 -1.80 7.09
C ARG A 46 13.72 -3.08 7.91
N PHE A 47 12.56 -3.50 8.42
CA PHE A 47 12.46 -4.71 9.24
C PHE A 47 11.01 -5.17 9.37
N GLU A 48 10.83 -6.44 9.71
CA GLU A 48 9.56 -7.03 10.09
C GLU A 48 9.64 -7.53 11.52
N ILE A 49 8.56 -7.36 12.28
CA ILE A 49 8.45 -7.86 13.65
C ILE A 49 7.10 -8.49 13.87
N MET A 50 7.05 -9.38 14.85
CA MET A 50 5.83 -9.69 15.54
C MET A 50 5.88 -9.07 16.94
N THR A 51 4.76 -8.50 17.35
CA THR A 51 4.66 -7.75 18.60
C THR A 51 3.47 -8.24 19.39
N GLU A 52 3.68 -8.50 20.67
CA GLU A 52 2.61 -8.69 21.64
C GLU A 52 2.39 -7.36 22.33
N LEU A 53 1.25 -6.74 22.02
CA LEU A 53 0.79 -5.50 22.62
C LEU A 53 -0.04 -5.85 23.86
N VAL A 54 0.44 -5.43 25.03
CA VAL A 54 -0.26 -5.57 26.31
C VAL A 54 -0.78 -4.20 26.73
N SER A 55 -2.07 -4.14 27.06
CA SER A 55 -2.76 -2.94 27.56
C SER A 55 -3.70 -3.33 28.70
N GLY A 56 -3.32 -3.02 29.95
CA GLY A 56 -4.06 -3.48 31.13
C GLY A 56 -4.10 -5.02 31.19
N ASN A 57 -5.31 -5.60 31.13
CA ASN A 57 -5.53 -7.05 31.11
C ASN A 57 -5.70 -7.63 29.70
N GLU A 58 -5.60 -6.80 28.67
CA GLU A 58 -5.78 -7.21 27.27
C GLU A 58 -4.42 -7.44 26.62
N THR A 59 -4.35 -8.42 25.73
CA THR A 59 -3.15 -8.76 24.97
C THR A 59 -3.53 -9.05 23.54
N MET A 60 -2.81 -8.46 22.59
CA MET A 60 -3.03 -8.62 21.16
C MET A 60 -1.70 -8.92 20.46
N GLU A 61 -1.73 -9.87 19.52
CA GLU A 61 -0.58 -10.19 18.68
C GLU A 61 -0.70 -9.51 17.32
N LEU A 62 0.35 -8.76 16.96
CA LEU A 62 0.46 -7.96 15.75
C LEU A 62 1.65 -8.45 14.93
N SER A 63 1.47 -8.54 13.61
CA SER A 63 2.57 -8.65 12.65
C SER A 63 2.73 -7.30 11.97
N GLN A 64 3.95 -6.79 11.92
CA GLN A 64 4.21 -5.44 11.42
C GLN A 64 5.42 -5.44 10.48
N ALA A 65 5.28 -4.80 9.32
CA ALA A 65 6.40 -4.52 8.41
C ALA A 65 6.65 -3.02 8.33
N PHE A 66 7.93 -2.65 8.36
CA PHE A 66 8.38 -1.28 8.53
C PHE A 66 9.37 -0.88 7.44
N SER A 67 9.17 0.33 6.89
CA SER A 67 10.14 0.96 5.99
C SER A 67 10.31 2.44 6.30
N MET A 68 11.49 2.81 6.82
CA MET A 68 11.83 4.22 7.03
C MET A 68 12.04 4.98 5.72
N GLN A 69 12.50 4.28 4.67
CA GLN A 69 12.73 4.89 3.36
C GLN A 69 11.43 5.35 2.72
N ARG A 70 10.36 4.57 2.90
CA ARG A 70 9.02 4.87 2.39
C ARG A 70 8.14 5.62 3.40
N ASP A 71 8.61 5.76 4.64
CA ASP A 71 7.84 6.19 5.82
C ASP A 71 6.45 5.52 5.83
N ALA A 72 6.47 4.18 5.89
CA ALA A 72 5.27 3.35 5.80
C ALA A 72 5.28 2.18 6.79
N ILE A 73 4.09 1.77 7.21
CA ILE A 73 3.84 0.61 8.07
C ILE A 73 2.66 -0.18 7.51
N VAL A 74 2.75 -1.50 7.58
CA VAL A 74 1.57 -2.37 7.57
C VAL A 74 1.48 -3.08 8.92
N THR A 75 0.28 -3.19 9.47
CA THR A 75 -0.01 -3.94 10.69
C THR A 75 -1.15 -4.90 10.44
N ASN A 76 -0.92 -6.16 10.77
CA ASN A 76 -1.89 -7.23 10.68
C ASN A 76 -2.16 -7.78 12.08
N SER A 77 -3.43 -7.83 12.48
CA SER A 77 -3.81 -8.58 13.68
C SER A 77 -3.80 -10.07 13.38
N ARG A 78 -3.17 -10.89 14.22
CA ARG A 78 -3.09 -12.34 13.99
C ARG A 78 -4.47 -13.03 14.04
N TYR A 79 -5.41 -12.44 14.77
CA TYR A 79 -6.73 -13.02 15.03
C TYR A 79 -7.85 -12.35 14.23
N GLY A 80 -7.54 -11.35 13.40
CA GLY A 80 -8.53 -10.59 12.66
C GLY A 80 -8.26 -10.56 11.15
N SER A 81 -9.33 -10.44 10.37
CA SER A 81 -9.27 -10.18 8.92
C SER A 81 -8.98 -8.70 8.58
N ILE A 82 -8.42 -7.95 9.54
CA ILE A 82 -8.21 -6.52 9.44
C ILE A 82 -6.72 -6.26 9.27
N GLN A 83 -6.39 -5.59 8.17
CA GLN A 83 -5.07 -5.09 7.89
C GLN A 83 -5.13 -3.57 7.89
N PHE A 84 -4.11 -2.97 8.45
CA PHE A 84 -3.97 -1.53 8.43
C PHE A 84 -2.69 -1.14 7.70
N TYR A 85 -2.79 -0.16 6.81
CA TYR A 85 -1.67 0.37 6.05
C TYR A 85 -1.58 1.85 6.36
N TRP A 86 -0.37 2.32 6.66
CA TRP A 86 -0.09 3.73 6.87
C TRP A 86 1.00 4.15 5.91
N ASN A 87 0.71 5.20 5.15
CA ASN A 87 1.66 5.87 4.30
C ASN A 87 1.75 7.33 4.77
N PHE A 88 2.83 7.63 5.48
CA PHE A 88 3.05 8.97 6.04
C PHE A 88 3.55 9.97 4.99
N VAL A 89 3.95 9.52 3.79
CA VAL A 89 4.30 10.40 2.66
C VAL A 89 3.04 10.92 1.97
N THR A 90 2.01 10.08 1.81
CA THR A 90 0.74 10.48 1.18
C THR A 90 -0.32 10.94 2.16
N ASN A 91 -0.07 10.84 3.47
CA ASN A 91 -1.02 11.11 4.54
C ASN A 91 -2.27 10.23 4.48
N GLU A 92 -2.06 8.94 4.23
CA GLU A 92 -3.14 7.97 4.06
C GLU A 92 -3.03 6.83 5.06
N GLN A 93 -4.18 6.51 5.65
CA GLN A 93 -4.39 5.28 6.37
C GLN A 93 -5.45 4.47 5.61
N PHE A 94 -5.16 3.21 5.37
CA PHE A 94 -6.12 2.24 4.84
C PHE A 94 -6.42 1.19 5.89
N GLU A 95 -7.69 0.92 6.10
CA GLU A 95 -8.18 -0.24 6.84
C GLU A 95 -8.81 -1.20 5.83
N ILE A 96 -8.25 -2.40 5.72
CA ILE A 96 -8.70 -3.43 4.80
C ILE A 96 -9.34 -4.55 5.61
N LEU A 97 -10.65 -4.68 5.48
CA LEU A 97 -11.46 -5.72 6.10
C LEU A 97 -11.73 -6.82 5.08
N THR A 98 -11.27 -8.04 5.34
CA THR A 98 -11.55 -9.18 4.46
C THR A 98 -12.69 -10.02 5.00
N ALA A 99 -13.88 -9.89 4.43
CA ALA A 99 -15.03 -10.72 4.75
C ALA A 99 -15.07 -11.98 3.85
N ILE A 100 -15.50 -13.12 4.36
CA ILE A 100 -15.76 -14.31 3.53
C ILE A 100 -17.23 -14.29 3.11
N VAL A 101 -17.50 -14.11 1.82
CA VAL A 101 -18.86 -14.14 1.26
C VAL A 101 -18.89 -15.25 0.21
N ASN A 102 -19.78 -16.23 0.39
CA ASN A 102 -19.88 -17.40 -0.50
C ASN A 102 -18.54 -18.14 -0.70
N GLN A 103 -17.80 -18.37 0.39
CA GLN A 103 -16.46 -19.00 0.39
C GLN A 103 -15.38 -18.21 -0.38
N GLN A 104 -15.65 -16.98 -0.80
CA GLN A 104 -14.67 -16.11 -1.44
C GLN A 104 -14.32 -14.92 -0.53
N PRO A 105 -13.03 -14.60 -0.36
CA PRO A 105 -12.62 -13.40 0.35
C PRO A 105 -13.05 -12.16 -0.45
N ARG A 106 -13.70 -11.22 0.23
CA ARG A 106 -14.10 -9.91 -0.28
C ARG A 106 -13.44 -8.84 0.58
N PRO A 107 -12.31 -8.29 0.14
CA PRO A 107 -11.66 -7.20 0.85
C PRO A 107 -12.43 -5.89 0.59
N THR A 108 -12.75 -5.19 1.67
CA THR A 108 -13.30 -3.83 1.66
C THR A 108 -12.24 -2.89 2.21
N CYS A 109 -11.94 -1.81 1.50
CA CYS A 109 -10.99 -0.80 1.95
C CYS A 109 -11.72 0.45 2.45
N LEU A 110 -11.38 0.88 3.66
CA LEU A 110 -11.77 2.16 4.23
C LEU A 110 -10.53 3.05 4.26
N ARG A 111 -10.59 4.17 3.54
CA ARG A 111 -9.55 5.19 3.58
C ARG A 111 -9.86 6.21 4.67
N GLN A 112 -8.85 6.53 5.47
CA GLN A 112 -8.85 7.64 6.42
C GLN A 112 -7.70 8.58 6.05
N VAL A 113 -7.98 9.89 6.01
CA VAL A 113 -6.93 10.90 5.82
C VAL A 113 -6.22 11.08 7.14
N ILE A 114 -4.90 10.89 7.12
CA ILE A 114 -4.03 11.21 8.25
C ILE A 114 -3.92 12.73 8.26
N GLY A 115 -4.34 13.39 9.34
CA GLY A 115 -4.16 14.83 9.46
C GLY A 115 -2.68 15.23 9.40
N PRO A 116 -2.34 16.45 8.96
CA PRO A 116 -0.94 16.92 8.89
C PRO A 116 -0.24 16.89 10.26
N THR A 117 -1.01 16.86 11.34
CA THR A 117 -0.49 16.78 12.70
C THR A 117 -0.10 15.35 13.09
N SER A 118 -0.80 14.34 12.57
CA SER A 118 -0.46 12.92 12.77
C SER A 118 0.78 12.45 12.00
N GLU A 119 1.31 13.28 11.09
CA GLU A 119 2.66 13.11 10.54
C GLU A 119 3.74 13.21 11.63
N THR A 120 3.45 13.98 12.69
CA THR A 120 4.35 14.22 13.83
C THR A 120 4.03 13.34 15.04
N SER A 121 2.83 12.75 15.08
CA SER A 121 2.41 11.94 16.21
C SER A 121 3.16 10.62 16.20
N VAL A 122 3.86 10.38 17.30
CA VAL A 122 4.53 9.11 17.55
C VAL A 122 3.49 8.03 17.78
N ILE A 123 2.31 8.34 18.32
CA ILE A 123 1.30 7.34 18.68
C ILE A 123 -0.07 7.78 18.17
N GLN A 124 -0.73 6.94 17.38
CA GLN A 124 -2.17 7.11 17.11
C GLN A 124 -2.98 6.41 18.22
N PRO A 125 -3.73 7.11 19.08
CA PRO A 125 -4.34 6.51 20.28
C PRO A 125 -5.43 5.49 19.99
N ASN A 126 -6.19 5.69 18.90
CA ASN A 126 -7.28 4.78 18.54
C ASN A 126 -6.78 3.50 17.87
N THR A 127 -5.53 3.48 17.41
CA THR A 127 -4.92 2.35 16.68
C THR A 127 -3.67 1.81 17.36
N LEU A 128 -3.19 2.45 18.43
CA LEU A 128 -2.00 2.08 19.23
C LEU A 128 -0.78 1.78 18.36
N MET A 129 -0.54 2.70 17.43
CA MET A 129 0.40 2.52 16.34
C MET A 129 1.52 3.53 16.44
N ILE A 130 2.76 3.06 16.28
CA ILE A 130 3.93 3.89 16.48
C ILE A 130 4.68 4.17 15.17
N LYS A 131 4.82 5.45 14.81
CA LYS A 131 5.50 5.88 13.58
C LYS A 131 6.97 5.43 13.60
N PRO A 132 7.53 4.81 12.54
CA PRO A 132 8.77 4.03 12.65
C PRO A 132 10.01 4.92 12.68
N SER A 133 9.98 5.98 11.87
CA SER A 133 10.97 7.05 11.81
C SER A 133 11.08 7.83 13.13
N ILE A 134 10.07 7.72 14.00
CA ILE A 134 10.07 8.30 15.35
C ILE A 134 10.38 7.26 16.44
N LEU A 135 9.84 6.03 16.33
CA LEU A 135 10.06 4.95 17.28
C LEU A 135 11.53 4.55 17.45
N LEU A 136 12.30 4.59 16.36
CA LEU A 136 13.61 3.93 16.30
C LEU A 136 14.80 4.89 16.38
N GLY A 137 14.52 6.18 16.58
CA GLY A 137 15.55 7.20 16.72
C GLY A 137 16.15 7.65 15.38
N PHE A 138 15.97 8.96 15.14
CA PHE A 138 16.71 9.81 14.21
C PHE A 138 16.54 9.52 12.72
N ASP A 139 15.32 9.77 12.24
CA ASP A 139 15.22 10.51 10.98
C ASP A 139 15.68 11.96 11.24
N PRO A 140 16.81 12.44 10.66
CA PRO A 140 17.25 13.82 10.77
C PRO A 140 16.27 14.82 10.13
N ARG A 141 15.31 14.36 9.32
CA ARG A 141 14.21 15.17 8.79
C ARG A 141 13.18 15.52 9.85
N ASN A 142 13.11 14.77 10.95
CA ASN A 142 12.15 15.02 12.01
C ASN A 142 12.71 16.01 13.04
N GLN A 143 12.26 17.26 12.95
CA GLN A 143 12.65 18.34 13.87
C GLN A 143 12.31 18.02 15.33
N ILE A 144 11.32 17.17 15.60
CA ILE A 144 10.94 16.73 16.94
C ILE A 144 12.07 15.91 17.57
N ASN A 145 12.75 15.03 16.83
CA ASN A 145 13.84 14.21 17.37
C ASN A 145 15.03 15.04 17.90
N SER A 146 15.22 16.28 17.41
CA SER A 146 16.25 17.19 17.94
C SER A 146 15.88 17.82 19.29
N LEU A 147 14.60 17.81 19.66
CA LEU A 147 14.08 18.39 20.91
C LEU A 147 14.00 17.36 22.05
N TRP A 148 13.87 16.07 21.73
CA TRP A 148 13.64 15.01 22.72
C TRP A 148 14.76 13.96 22.65
N GLY A 149 15.84 14.22 23.40
CA GLY A 149 16.98 13.32 23.47
C GLY A 149 16.63 11.98 24.14
N ASN A 150 17.19 10.89 23.63
CA ASN A 150 17.15 9.60 24.32
C ASN A 150 18.17 9.61 25.45
N GLN A 151 17.72 9.30 26.66
CA GLN A 151 18.59 9.13 27.80
C GLN A 151 18.86 7.65 28.03
N TYR A 152 20.13 7.26 28.14
CA TYR A 152 20.48 5.95 28.66
C TYR A 152 20.18 5.88 30.17
N ILE A 153 19.41 4.87 30.58
CA ILE A 153 18.97 4.70 31.98
C ILE A 153 19.51 3.43 32.65
N GLY A 154 20.34 2.66 31.95
CA GLY A 154 21.02 1.48 32.49
C GLY A 154 20.98 0.26 31.58
N ASP A 155 21.64 -0.79 32.02
CA ASP A 155 21.61 -2.11 31.39
C ASP A 155 20.53 -2.98 32.04
N GLU A 156 19.94 -3.88 31.27
CA GLU A 156 19.03 -4.91 31.78
C GLU A 156 19.14 -6.19 30.96
N ASP A 157 19.00 -7.34 31.60
CA ASP A 157 18.83 -8.60 30.89
C ASP A 157 17.35 -8.82 30.60
N LEU A 158 16.99 -8.82 29.32
CA LEU A 158 15.62 -9.04 28.89
C LEU A 158 15.52 -10.40 28.20
N ARG A 159 14.94 -11.38 28.90
CA ARG A 159 14.75 -12.75 28.39
C ARG A 159 16.07 -13.44 28.00
N GLY A 160 17.14 -13.23 28.77
CA GLY A 160 18.48 -13.78 28.50
C GLY A 160 19.26 -13.02 27.43
N ILE A 161 18.74 -11.87 26.96
CA ILE A 161 19.43 -11.01 26.02
C ILE A 161 19.89 -9.75 26.77
N PRO A 162 21.20 -9.46 26.81
CA PRO A 162 21.71 -8.21 27.36
C PRO A 162 21.18 -7.01 26.57
N THR A 163 20.58 -6.04 27.26
CA THR A 163 19.99 -4.84 26.66
C THR A 163 20.52 -3.56 27.29
N ASN A 164 20.59 -2.52 26.46
CA ASN A 164 20.75 -1.14 26.91
C ASN A 164 19.36 -0.50 26.94
N LYS A 165 18.99 0.10 28.07
CA LYS A 165 17.73 0.79 28.27
C LYS A 165 17.87 2.26 27.95
N PHE A 166 16.93 2.75 27.15
CA PHE A 166 16.85 4.16 26.82
C PHE A 166 15.46 4.69 27.11
N LYS A 167 15.36 5.87 27.72
CA LYS A 167 14.10 6.56 27.96
C LYS A 167 14.01 7.80 27.07
N SER A 168 12.85 7.98 26.45
CA SER A 168 12.47 9.21 25.76
C SER A 168 11.15 9.70 26.35
N CYS A 169 10.99 11.01 26.40
CA CYS A 169 9.72 11.64 26.77
C CYS A 169 9.39 12.63 25.66
N PHE A 170 8.14 12.73 25.24
CA PHE A 170 7.69 13.74 24.28
C PHE A 170 6.21 14.08 24.42
N ASP A 171 5.86 15.33 24.15
CA ASP A 171 4.48 15.78 24.07
C ASP A 171 3.93 15.50 22.68
N VAL A 172 2.70 15.01 22.64
CA VAL A 172 1.93 14.73 21.43
C VAL A 172 0.73 15.69 21.42
N PRO A 173 0.86 16.86 20.76
CA PRO A 173 -0.15 17.92 20.82
C PRO A 173 -1.54 17.45 20.35
N ASP A 174 -1.58 16.59 19.35
CA ASP A 174 -2.79 16.08 18.69
C ASP A 174 -3.76 15.43 19.67
N ILE A 175 -3.21 14.67 20.59
CA ILE A 175 -3.96 13.88 21.57
C ILE A 175 -3.87 14.54 22.95
N ARG A 176 -3.24 15.72 23.00
CA ARG A 176 -3.04 16.52 24.20
C ARG A 176 -2.50 15.65 25.34
N ALA A 177 -1.44 14.90 25.04
CA ALA A 177 -0.85 13.97 25.98
C ALA A 177 0.68 14.04 25.96
N THR A 178 1.28 13.67 27.08
CA THR A 178 2.71 13.45 27.21
C THR A 178 2.97 11.95 27.19
N VAL A 179 3.91 11.53 26.37
CA VAL A 179 4.31 10.13 26.19
C VAL A 179 5.69 9.93 26.78
N SER A 180 5.86 8.90 27.59
CA SER A 180 7.16 8.41 28.07
C SER A 180 7.37 7.01 27.51
N ALA A 181 8.38 6.84 26.66
CA ALA A 181 8.74 5.57 26.05
C ALA A 181 10.08 5.07 26.60
N THR A 182 10.12 3.82 27.06
CA THR A 182 11.34 3.12 27.45
C THR A 182 11.63 2.00 26.45
N TYR A 183 12.78 2.09 25.79
CA TYR A 183 13.24 1.18 24.77
C TYR A 183 14.26 0.21 25.33
N TYR A 184 14.11 -1.06 25.01
CA TYR A 184 15.04 -2.13 25.37
C TYR A 184 15.72 -2.62 24.09
N ILE A 185 16.97 -2.20 23.90
CA ILE A 185 17.74 -2.43 22.68
C ILE A 185 18.84 -3.43 22.97
N SER A 186 19.02 -4.42 22.11
CA SER A 186 20.08 -5.41 22.29
C SER A 186 21.47 -4.77 22.35
N ASP A 187 22.29 -5.17 23.33
CA ASP A 187 23.69 -4.76 23.39
C ASP A 187 24.50 -5.53 22.34
N ALA A 188 24.80 -4.87 21.21
CA ALA A 188 25.52 -5.48 20.09
C ALA A 188 26.95 -5.97 20.44
N THR A 189 27.50 -5.56 21.60
CA THR A 189 28.81 -6.05 22.08
C THR A 189 28.70 -7.36 22.85
N LYS A 190 27.52 -7.65 23.42
CA LYS A 190 27.25 -8.84 24.24
C LYS A 190 26.31 -9.83 23.54
N PHE A 191 25.55 -9.36 22.55
CA PHE A 191 24.57 -10.14 21.79
C PHE A 191 24.66 -9.81 20.30
N GLN A 192 24.95 -10.82 19.48
CA GLN A 192 24.97 -10.68 18.02
C GLN A 192 23.71 -11.29 17.43
N ALA A 193 22.81 -10.44 16.94
CA ALA A 193 21.57 -10.83 16.28
C ALA A 193 21.76 -11.21 14.79
N GLY A 194 22.98 -11.53 14.35
CA GLY A 194 23.31 -11.73 12.92
C GLY A 194 23.22 -10.46 12.07
N LEU A 195 23.33 -9.28 12.70
CA LEU A 195 23.29 -7.97 12.05
C LEU A 195 24.68 -7.46 11.63
N LEU A 196 24.71 -6.36 10.87
CA LEU A 196 25.96 -5.65 10.61
C LEU A 196 26.58 -5.10 11.91
N ALA A 197 27.90 -4.90 11.89
CA ALA A 197 28.59 -4.32 13.03
C ALA A 197 27.97 -2.96 13.41
N ASN A 198 27.64 -2.79 14.69
CA ASN A 198 26.99 -1.62 15.29
C ASN A 198 25.48 -1.46 15.08
N GLU A 199 24.80 -2.48 14.56
CA GLU A 199 23.34 -2.53 14.58
C GLU A 199 22.80 -3.30 15.78
N SER A 200 21.63 -2.90 16.25
CA SER A 200 20.91 -3.55 17.35
C SER A 200 19.45 -3.80 16.97
N ILE A 201 18.83 -4.77 17.63
CA ILE A 201 17.38 -5.02 17.53
C ILE A 201 16.64 -4.42 18.72
N ILE A 202 15.38 -4.06 18.51
CA ILE A 202 14.46 -3.74 19.60
C ILE A 202 13.81 -5.01 20.11
N LEU A 203 13.77 -5.16 21.43
CA LEU A 203 13.20 -6.33 22.09
C LEU A 203 11.91 -5.99 22.84
N GLN A 204 11.79 -4.77 23.35
CA GLN A 204 10.59 -4.31 24.05
C GLN A 204 10.50 -2.79 24.02
N ILE A 205 9.28 -2.28 24.06
CA ILE A 205 8.99 -0.86 24.23
C ILE A 205 7.89 -0.72 25.28
N ASP A 206 8.20 -0.03 26.37
CA ASP A 206 7.22 0.33 27.39
C ASP A 206 6.79 1.76 27.15
N VAL A 207 5.51 1.97 26.91
CA VAL A 207 4.94 3.28 26.59
C VAL A 207 3.96 3.66 27.69
N GLN A 208 4.14 4.83 28.26
CA GLN A 208 3.17 5.42 29.19
C GLN A 208 2.68 6.74 28.60
N ILE A 209 1.35 6.88 28.50
CA ILE A 209 0.69 8.06 27.96
C ILE A 209 -0.08 8.73 29.09
N ARG A 210 0.15 10.02 29.30
CA ARG A 210 -0.58 10.84 30.26
C ARG A 210 -1.31 11.95 29.51
N ASN A 211 -2.62 11.93 29.50
CA ASN A 211 -3.40 12.98 28.86
C ASN A 211 -3.49 14.23 29.76
N GLN A 212 -4.01 15.33 29.20
CA GLN A 212 -4.24 16.59 29.94
C GLN A 212 -5.20 16.43 31.15
N SER A 213 -6.08 15.44 31.15
CA SER A 213 -6.96 15.17 32.31
C SER A 213 -6.26 14.37 33.41
N GLY A 214 -4.97 14.06 33.25
CA GLY A 214 -4.17 13.26 34.19
C GLY A 214 -4.43 11.75 34.13
N ARG A 215 -5.30 11.28 33.22
CA ARG A 215 -5.51 9.85 32.98
C ARG A 215 -4.25 9.27 32.36
N GLN A 216 -3.85 8.12 32.87
CA GLN A 216 -2.65 7.41 32.45
C GLN A 216 -3.04 6.10 31.78
N GLU A 217 -2.39 5.81 30.66
CA GLU A 217 -2.51 4.56 29.92
C GLU A 217 -1.11 4.01 29.72
N ALA A 218 -0.97 2.69 29.85
CA ALA A 218 0.31 2.01 29.74
C ALA A 218 0.19 0.87 28.74
N TYR A 219 1.14 0.84 27.82
CA TYR A 219 1.26 -0.15 26.77
C TYR A 219 2.63 -0.78 26.85
N LYS A 220 2.68 -2.08 26.62
CA LYS A 220 3.93 -2.83 26.52
C LYS A 220 3.96 -3.58 25.21
N TYR A 221 4.96 -3.30 24.40
CA TYR A 221 5.18 -3.92 23.10
C TYR A 221 6.33 -4.91 23.25
N ASN A 222 6.02 -6.19 23.43
CA ASN A 222 7.02 -7.24 23.47
C ASN A 222 7.34 -7.68 22.05
N VAL A 223 8.55 -7.42 21.57
CA VAL A 223 8.96 -7.73 20.20
C VAL A 223 9.54 -9.15 20.13
N PHE A 224 9.17 -9.88 19.08
CA PHE A 224 9.68 -11.19 18.72
C PHE A 224 9.73 -11.36 17.21
N ARG A 225 10.48 -12.37 16.74
CA ARG A 225 10.70 -12.67 15.31
C ARG A 225 11.13 -11.44 14.51
N TYR A 226 12.12 -10.74 15.04
CA TYR A 226 12.71 -9.59 14.37
C TYR A 226 13.46 -10.06 13.12
N THR A 227 12.99 -9.62 11.95
CA THR A 227 13.62 -9.90 10.66
C THR A 227 14.20 -8.60 10.10
N PRO A 228 15.52 -8.39 10.23
CA PRO A 228 16.18 -7.19 9.74
C PRO A 228 16.31 -7.23 8.21
N ASN A 229 16.20 -6.06 7.57
CA ASN A 229 16.47 -5.89 6.15
C ASN A 229 15.81 -6.98 5.29
N PRO A 230 14.47 -7.19 5.40
CA PRO A 230 13.77 -8.18 4.61
C PRO A 230 14.07 -7.97 3.13
N ASN A 231 13.92 -9.05 2.36
CA ASN A 231 14.13 -8.97 0.92
C ASN A 231 13.28 -7.81 0.39
N ARG A 232 13.88 -6.95 -0.44
CA ARG A 232 13.20 -5.81 -1.07
C ARG A 232 11.88 -6.24 -1.74
N ARG A 233 11.81 -7.50 -2.19
CA ARG A 233 10.59 -8.11 -2.71
C ARG A 233 9.47 -8.19 -1.66
N GLU A 234 9.75 -8.83 -0.54
CA GLU A 234 8.81 -9.11 0.54
C GLU A 234 8.33 -7.80 1.16
N GLU A 235 9.25 -6.88 1.43
CA GLU A 235 8.93 -5.56 1.98
C GLU A 235 7.98 -4.77 1.06
N ARG A 236 8.29 -4.70 -0.24
CA ARG A 236 7.45 -3.97 -1.19
C ARG A 236 6.04 -4.57 -1.23
N GLN A 237 5.95 -5.89 -1.34
CA GLN A 237 4.65 -6.56 -1.38
C GLN A 237 3.86 -6.40 -0.08
N ALA A 238 4.53 -6.39 1.07
CA ALA A 238 3.88 -6.21 2.37
C ALA A 238 3.33 -4.80 2.57
N LEU A 239 4.01 -3.77 2.06
CA LEU A 239 3.65 -2.37 2.26
C LEU A 239 2.65 -1.82 1.24
N GLU A 240 2.48 -2.47 0.09
CA GLU A 240 1.44 -2.10 -0.86
C GLU A 240 0.10 -2.75 -0.51
N THR A 241 -0.99 -2.07 -0.89
CA THR A 241 -2.33 -2.65 -0.76
C THR A 241 -2.44 -3.96 -1.55
N PRO A 242 -3.12 -4.99 -1.01
CA PRO A 242 -3.23 -6.29 -1.67
C PRO A 242 -3.84 -6.18 -3.07
N ALA A 243 -3.56 -7.18 -3.92
CA ALA A 243 -4.16 -7.25 -5.24
C ALA A 243 -5.70 -7.34 -5.15
N GLY A 244 -6.38 -6.58 -6.02
CA GLY A 244 -7.84 -6.51 -6.12
C GLY A 244 -8.51 -5.51 -5.19
N VAL A 245 -7.77 -4.86 -4.31
CA VAL A 245 -8.34 -3.95 -3.30
C VAL A 245 -8.43 -2.54 -3.84
N TYR A 246 -9.65 -2.09 -4.14
CA TYR A 246 -9.94 -0.70 -4.46
C TYR A 246 -10.17 0.12 -3.18
N CYS A 247 -9.54 1.28 -3.07
CA CYS A 247 -9.60 2.17 -1.91
C CYS A 247 -10.16 3.53 -2.33
N PRO A 248 -11.43 3.84 -2.05
CA PRO A 248 -12.04 5.08 -2.49
C PRO A 248 -11.24 6.32 -2.08
N ASN A 249 -11.10 7.27 -3.01
CA ASN A 249 -10.41 8.56 -2.81
C ASN A 249 -8.92 8.46 -2.45
N ARG A 250 -8.23 7.39 -2.85
CA ARG A 250 -6.77 7.30 -2.70
C ARG A 250 -6.05 8.40 -3.49
N THR A 251 -5.01 8.94 -2.91
CA THR A 251 -4.10 9.87 -3.56
C THR A 251 -3.20 9.10 -4.53
N SER A 252 -3.44 9.27 -5.83
CA SER A 252 -2.56 8.68 -6.85
C SER A 252 -1.25 9.46 -6.92
N THR A 253 -0.14 8.82 -6.57
CA THR A 253 1.20 9.44 -6.64
C THR A 253 1.85 9.33 -8.02
N LEU A 254 1.25 8.55 -8.92
CA LEU A 254 1.73 8.33 -10.27
C LEU A 254 0.55 8.33 -11.24
N ALA A 255 0.67 9.11 -12.32
CA ALA A 255 -0.31 9.12 -13.40
C ALA A 255 -0.28 7.78 -14.14
N VAL A 256 -1.44 7.34 -14.63
CA VAL A 256 -1.51 6.16 -15.50
C VAL A 256 -0.80 6.48 -16.82
N PRO A 257 -0.09 5.53 -17.45
CA PRO A 257 0.51 5.77 -18.76
C PRO A 257 -0.58 6.07 -19.80
N GLU A 258 -0.55 7.27 -20.38
CA GLU A 258 -1.52 7.69 -21.42
C GLU A 258 -0.99 7.43 -22.83
N ASP A 259 0.34 7.40 -23.01
CA ASP A 259 1.02 7.28 -24.31
C ASP A 259 1.11 5.81 -24.80
N ILE A 260 -0.05 5.17 -24.98
CA ILE A 260 -0.11 3.87 -25.64
C ILE A 260 0.05 4.07 -27.15
N PRO A 261 1.02 3.40 -27.81
CA PRO A 261 1.21 3.57 -29.25
C PRO A 261 -0.05 3.25 -30.06
N ASP A 262 -0.30 3.98 -31.15
CA ASP A 262 -1.41 3.72 -32.07
C ASP A 262 -1.28 2.39 -32.84
N ARG A 263 -0.09 1.79 -32.79
CA ARG A 263 0.20 0.48 -33.37
C ARG A 263 0.75 -0.44 -32.30
N VAL A 264 -0.01 -1.47 -31.96
CA VAL A 264 0.36 -2.42 -30.92
C VAL A 264 0.23 -3.84 -31.45
N SER A 265 1.23 -4.65 -31.13
CA SER A 265 1.16 -6.10 -31.23
C SER A 265 1.34 -6.69 -29.84
N SER A 266 0.48 -7.63 -29.46
CA SER A 266 0.56 -8.28 -28.17
C SER A 266 0.19 -9.75 -28.28
N ASN A 267 0.91 -10.60 -27.55
CA ASN A 267 0.47 -11.96 -27.26
C ASN A 267 -0.16 -11.93 -25.89
N SER A 268 -1.29 -12.59 -25.67
CA SER A 268 -1.87 -12.63 -24.34
C SER A 268 -2.52 -13.95 -24.01
N GLU A 269 -2.48 -14.29 -22.73
CA GLU A 269 -3.16 -15.44 -22.17
C GLU A 269 -4.26 -14.97 -21.23
N ALA A 270 -5.48 -15.43 -21.48
CA ALA A 270 -6.62 -15.21 -20.61
C ALA A 270 -6.92 -16.49 -19.83
N PHE A 271 -6.84 -16.42 -18.51
CA PHE A 271 -7.27 -17.50 -17.62
C PHE A 271 -8.69 -17.25 -17.11
N ILE A 272 -9.60 -18.16 -17.40
CA ILE A 272 -11.01 -18.07 -17.01
C ILE A 272 -11.33 -19.18 -16.01
N THR A 273 -11.45 -18.80 -14.73
CA THR A 273 -11.66 -19.73 -13.61
C THR A 273 -12.92 -20.58 -13.74
N GLN A 274 -13.98 -20.07 -14.36
CA GLN A 274 -15.27 -20.76 -14.50
C GLN A 274 -15.37 -21.68 -15.72
N ALA A 275 -14.51 -21.50 -16.72
CA ALA A 275 -14.49 -22.32 -17.94
C ALA A 275 -13.55 -23.52 -17.76
N ASN A 276 -13.76 -24.32 -16.71
CA ASN A 276 -12.89 -25.45 -16.34
C ASN A 276 -11.40 -25.07 -16.19
N SER A 277 -11.08 -23.85 -15.78
CA SER A 277 -9.70 -23.34 -15.72
C SER A 277 -8.99 -23.38 -17.08
N SER A 278 -9.72 -23.10 -18.16
CA SER A 278 -9.14 -23.02 -19.50
C SER A 278 -8.28 -21.77 -19.67
N ILE A 279 -7.17 -21.94 -20.39
CA ILE A 279 -6.30 -20.87 -20.84
C ILE A 279 -6.61 -20.61 -22.32
N PHE A 280 -6.87 -19.35 -22.64
CA PHE A 280 -7.08 -18.86 -24.00
C PHE A 280 -5.86 -18.06 -24.38
N SER A 281 -5.16 -18.45 -25.44
CA SER A 281 -4.05 -17.67 -25.96
C SER A 281 -4.54 -16.85 -27.13
N THR A 282 -4.11 -15.60 -27.22
CA THR A 282 -4.42 -14.72 -28.34
C THR A 282 -3.19 -13.96 -28.80
N HIS A 283 -3.16 -13.63 -30.07
CA HIS A 283 -2.21 -12.69 -30.63
C HIS A 283 -3.02 -11.57 -31.29
N ASN A 284 -2.81 -10.35 -30.81
CA ASN A 284 -3.57 -9.18 -31.19
C ASN A 284 -2.66 -8.22 -31.95
N LEU A 285 -3.15 -7.71 -33.06
CA LEU A 285 -2.60 -6.59 -33.79
C LEU A 285 -3.66 -5.49 -33.80
N HIS A 286 -3.27 -4.28 -33.45
CA HIS A 286 -4.14 -3.12 -33.44
C HIS A 286 -3.39 -1.98 -34.14
N ASP A 287 -3.99 -1.42 -35.19
CA ASP A 287 -3.42 -0.34 -35.97
C ASP A 287 -4.48 0.73 -36.24
N THR A 288 -4.45 1.79 -35.42
CA THR A 288 -5.42 2.89 -35.49
C THR A 288 -5.31 3.65 -36.82
N GLU A 289 -4.11 3.77 -37.39
CA GLU A 289 -3.88 4.51 -38.64
C GLU A 289 -4.55 3.84 -39.83
N TYR A 290 -4.47 2.51 -39.90
CA TYR A 290 -5.13 1.72 -40.94
C TYR A 290 -6.57 1.32 -40.58
N GLN A 291 -7.08 1.74 -39.41
CA GLN A 291 -8.39 1.38 -38.90
C GLN A 291 -8.62 -0.14 -38.91
N PHE A 292 -7.63 -0.88 -38.41
CA PHE A 292 -7.54 -2.32 -38.57
C PHE A 292 -7.18 -3.01 -37.26
N SER A 293 -7.85 -4.12 -36.96
CA SER A 293 -7.42 -5.05 -35.93
C SER A 293 -7.38 -6.49 -36.44
N ARG A 294 -6.49 -7.29 -35.86
CA ARG A 294 -6.44 -8.74 -36.08
C ARG A 294 -6.26 -9.44 -34.75
N ILE A 295 -7.05 -10.48 -34.55
CA ILE A 295 -7.05 -11.33 -33.39
C ILE A 295 -6.86 -12.76 -33.88
N ASP A 296 -5.71 -13.36 -33.57
CA ASP A 296 -5.50 -14.80 -33.69
C ASP A 296 -5.83 -15.44 -32.34
N LEU A 297 -6.75 -16.41 -32.30
CA LEU A 297 -7.25 -17.07 -31.10
C LEU A 297 -6.89 -18.55 -31.11
N TRP A 298 -6.34 -19.02 -30.00
CA TRP A 298 -6.14 -20.44 -29.69
C TRP A 298 -6.87 -20.76 -28.40
N TYR A 299 -7.86 -21.65 -28.47
CA TYR A 299 -8.57 -22.11 -27.28
C TYR A 299 -8.84 -23.62 -27.31
N PRO A 300 -8.92 -24.26 -26.13
CA PRO A 300 -9.18 -25.69 -26.05
C PRO A 300 -10.59 -25.99 -26.57
N ASP A 301 -10.75 -27.10 -27.28
CA ASP A 301 -12.05 -27.53 -27.80
C ASP A 301 -13.09 -27.61 -26.66
N PRO A 302 -14.19 -26.82 -26.72
CA PRO A 302 -15.21 -26.80 -25.68
C PRO A 302 -15.92 -28.15 -25.48
N PHE A 303 -15.78 -29.08 -26.42
CA PHE A 303 -16.33 -30.44 -26.33
C PHE A 303 -15.31 -31.49 -25.86
N GLY A 304 -14.14 -31.06 -25.38
CA GLY A 304 -13.13 -31.95 -24.80
C GLY A 304 -12.32 -32.76 -25.82
N GLY A 305 -12.31 -32.34 -27.09
CA GLY A 305 -11.46 -32.92 -28.12
C GLY A 305 -9.98 -32.54 -27.92
N PRO A 306 -9.03 -33.36 -28.42
CA PRO A 306 -7.58 -33.10 -28.31
C PRO A 306 -7.07 -31.97 -29.23
N ARG A 307 -7.97 -31.19 -29.84
CA ARG A 307 -7.63 -30.19 -30.86
C ARG A 307 -7.83 -28.78 -30.28
N TRP A 308 -6.83 -27.94 -30.45
CA TRP A 308 -7.00 -26.51 -30.25
C TRP A 308 -7.75 -25.95 -31.44
N LEU A 309 -8.83 -25.23 -31.17
CA LEU A 309 -9.48 -24.46 -32.22
C LEU A 309 -8.64 -23.21 -32.47
N HIS A 310 -8.23 -23.05 -33.73
CA HIS A 310 -7.44 -21.90 -34.19
C HIS A 310 -8.28 -21.05 -35.15
N TYR A 311 -8.51 -19.81 -34.75
CA TYR A 311 -9.24 -18.82 -35.52
C TYR A 311 -8.40 -17.57 -35.73
N THR A 312 -8.49 -16.98 -36.91
CA THR A 312 -8.08 -15.59 -37.13
C THR A 312 -9.34 -14.79 -37.39
N GLU A 313 -9.50 -13.70 -36.67
CA GLU A 313 -10.53 -12.70 -36.92
C GLU A 313 -9.88 -11.36 -37.22
N ILE A 314 -10.27 -10.76 -38.33
CA ILE A 314 -9.74 -9.48 -38.81
C ILE A 314 -10.90 -8.50 -38.84
N HIS A 315 -10.79 -7.35 -38.18
CA HIS A 315 -11.77 -6.28 -38.28
C HIS A 315 -11.20 -5.15 -39.13
N ASP A 316 -11.94 -4.81 -40.18
CA ASP A 316 -11.67 -3.68 -41.06
C ASP A 316 -12.71 -2.61 -40.78
N PHE A 317 -12.35 -1.65 -39.92
CA PHE A 317 -13.26 -0.60 -39.48
C PHE A 317 -13.54 0.43 -40.59
N ALA A 318 -12.72 0.48 -41.65
CA ALA A 318 -13.00 1.32 -42.81
C ALA A 318 -14.20 0.81 -43.61
N THR A 319 -14.41 -0.52 -43.65
CA THR A 319 -15.57 -1.14 -44.30
C THR A 319 -16.69 -1.54 -43.34
N GLY A 320 -16.40 -1.63 -42.05
CA GLY A 320 -17.34 -2.12 -41.03
C GLY A 320 -17.50 -3.65 -41.03
N LEU A 321 -16.61 -4.37 -41.70
CA LEU A 321 -16.67 -5.81 -41.88
C LEU A 321 -15.60 -6.53 -41.04
N SER A 322 -15.94 -7.73 -40.61
CA SER A 322 -15.04 -8.69 -40.00
C SER A 322 -14.88 -9.94 -40.89
N TYR A 323 -13.65 -10.40 -41.02
CA TYR A 323 -13.28 -11.61 -41.74
C TYR A 323 -12.82 -12.64 -40.73
N GLN A 324 -13.55 -13.75 -40.57
CA GLN A 324 -13.05 -14.90 -39.82
C GLN A 324 -12.52 -15.97 -40.74
N TYR A 325 -11.41 -16.54 -40.33
CA TYR A 325 -10.85 -17.75 -40.90
C TYR A 325 -10.70 -18.82 -39.82
N ASN A 326 -11.41 -19.93 -40.00
CA ASN A 326 -11.20 -21.13 -39.20
C ASN A 326 -10.08 -21.97 -39.81
N HIS A 327 -8.91 -21.98 -39.18
CA HIS A 327 -7.75 -22.73 -39.66
C HIS A 327 -7.94 -24.25 -39.57
N THR A 328 -8.90 -24.72 -38.76
CA THR A 328 -9.14 -26.16 -38.53
C THR A 328 -9.92 -26.79 -39.68
N ILE A 329 -10.90 -26.07 -40.22
CA ILE A 329 -11.79 -26.56 -41.30
C ILE A 329 -11.60 -25.80 -42.62
N HIS A 330 -10.66 -24.84 -42.66
CA HIS A 330 -10.35 -24.01 -43.82
C HIS A 330 -11.56 -23.25 -44.39
N GLN A 331 -12.41 -22.73 -43.51
CA GLN A 331 -13.58 -21.94 -43.91
C GLN A 331 -13.37 -20.47 -43.58
N CYS A 332 -13.73 -19.62 -44.54
CA CYS A 332 -13.81 -18.17 -44.37
C CYS A 332 -15.28 -17.76 -44.22
N SER A 333 -15.55 -16.81 -43.33
CA SER A 333 -16.84 -16.12 -43.26
C SER A 333 -16.64 -14.62 -43.13
N VAL A 334 -17.53 -13.85 -43.75
CA VAL A 334 -17.58 -12.39 -43.63
C VAL A 334 -18.85 -12.02 -42.90
N ARG A 335 -18.75 -11.16 -41.88
CA ARG A 335 -19.88 -10.67 -41.09
C ARG A 335 -19.60 -9.24 -40.62
N ASP A 336 -20.62 -8.51 -40.20
CA ASP A 336 -20.44 -7.19 -39.60
C ASP A 336 -19.57 -7.29 -38.33
N ILE A 337 -18.81 -6.24 -38.02
CA ILE A 337 -17.99 -6.19 -36.79
C ILE A 337 -18.90 -6.26 -35.57
N ASN A 338 -18.59 -7.17 -34.65
CA ASN A 338 -19.32 -7.34 -33.41
C ASN A 338 -18.80 -6.36 -32.35
N THR A 339 -19.70 -5.59 -31.73
CA THR A 339 -19.38 -4.62 -30.67
C THR A 339 -19.06 -5.27 -29.32
N GLY A 340 -19.11 -6.60 -29.24
CA GLY A 340 -18.67 -7.36 -28.07
C GLY A 340 -17.15 -7.53 -27.95
N PHE A 341 -16.37 -7.12 -28.95
CA PHE A 341 -14.91 -7.11 -28.88
C PHE A 341 -14.37 -5.80 -28.29
N ASN A 342 -13.23 -5.88 -27.59
CA ASN A 342 -12.62 -4.73 -26.90
C ASN A 342 -11.97 -3.71 -27.84
N ASP A 343 -11.94 -3.96 -29.14
CA ASP A 343 -11.41 -3.07 -30.19
C ASP A 343 -12.52 -2.33 -30.94
N ALA A 344 -13.80 -2.59 -30.63
CA ALA A 344 -14.96 -2.01 -31.30
C ALA A 344 -15.83 -1.19 -30.33
N VAL A 345 -16.13 0.05 -30.70
CA VAL A 345 -17.01 0.96 -29.95
C VAL A 345 -18.24 1.29 -30.78
N VAL A 346 -19.40 1.38 -30.13
CA VAL A 346 -20.63 1.87 -30.78
C VAL A 346 -20.55 3.39 -30.93
N VAL A 347 -20.83 3.90 -32.13
CA VAL A 347 -20.91 5.36 -32.33
C VAL A 347 -22.14 5.91 -31.62
N ASP A 348 -21.94 6.96 -30.81
CA ASP A 348 -23.01 7.58 -30.04
C ASP A 348 -24.24 7.93 -30.89
N GLY A 349 -25.42 7.47 -30.42
CA GLY A 349 -26.69 7.66 -31.10
C GLY A 349 -26.88 6.83 -32.38
N LYS A 350 -25.94 5.95 -32.73
CA LYS A 350 -26.00 5.09 -33.93
C LYS A 350 -25.61 3.63 -33.59
N PRO A 351 -26.56 2.83 -33.06
CA PRO A 351 -26.27 1.47 -32.59
C PRO A 351 -25.78 0.49 -33.66
N ASN A 352 -25.97 0.81 -34.94
CA ASN A 352 -25.54 0.00 -36.08
C ASN A 352 -24.23 0.48 -36.72
N LEU A 353 -23.58 1.49 -36.13
CA LEU A 353 -22.31 2.02 -36.62
C LEU A 353 -21.22 1.73 -35.59
N VAL A 354 -20.18 1.06 -36.05
CA VAL A 354 -19.01 0.69 -35.25
C VAL A 354 -17.85 1.59 -35.61
N GLN A 355 -17.07 1.97 -34.59
CA GLN A 355 -15.80 2.65 -34.75
C GLN A 355 -14.73 1.85 -34.03
N MET A 356 -13.49 1.99 -34.49
CA MET A 356 -12.35 1.40 -33.79
C MET A 356 -12.18 2.08 -32.43
N GLY A 357 -12.03 1.28 -31.39
CA GLY A 357 -11.63 1.76 -30.07
C GLY A 357 -10.20 2.28 -30.09
N SER A 358 -9.89 3.21 -29.19
CA SER A 358 -8.50 3.63 -28.99
C SER A 358 -7.65 2.46 -28.44
N PRO A 359 -6.31 2.56 -28.49
CA PRO A 359 -5.46 1.59 -27.80
C PRO A 359 -5.80 1.47 -26.30
N GLN A 360 -6.20 2.55 -25.64
CA GLN A 360 -6.69 2.54 -24.25
C GLN A 360 -7.99 1.71 -24.12
N HIS A 361 -8.90 1.81 -25.09
CA HIS A 361 -10.11 1.00 -25.13
C HIS A 361 -9.82 -0.50 -25.13
N VAL A 362 -8.82 -0.92 -25.92
CA VAL A 362 -8.39 -2.33 -26.01
C VAL A 362 -7.93 -2.87 -24.66
N PHE A 363 -7.22 -2.04 -23.88
CA PHE A 363 -6.79 -2.37 -22.53
C PHE A 363 -7.86 -2.10 -21.46
N LEU A 364 -9.11 -1.84 -21.88
CA LEU A 364 -10.25 -1.62 -21.00
C LEU A 364 -10.06 -0.42 -20.06
N MET A 365 -9.30 0.57 -20.52
CA MET A 365 -8.90 1.75 -19.77
C MET A 365 -9.91 2.92 -19.87
N ASP A 366 -10.91 2.80 -20.71
CA ASP A 366 -11.87 3.89 -20.88
C ASP A 366 -12.95 3.91 -19.79
N ASP A 367 -13.40 5.13 -19.47
CA ASP A 367 -14.46 5.45 -18.51
C ASP A 367 -14.20 4.95 -17.08
N ILE A 368 -12.95 4.98 -16.62
CA ILE A 368 -12.55 4.53 -15.29
C ILE A 368 -11.67 5.57 -14.59
N THR A 369 -11.89 5.74 -13.29
CA THR A 369 -10.99 6.48 -12.41
C THR A 369 -9.89 5.55 -11.90
N TYR A 370 -8.64 5.97 -12.06
CA TYR A 370 -7.47 5.22 -11.65
C TYR A 370 -6.97 5.63 -10.27
N GLN A 371 -6.51 4.64 -9.50
CA GLN A 371 -5.64 4.87 -8.36
C GLN A 371 -4.36 4.05 -8.49
N TYR A 372 -3.22 4.71 -8.37
CA TYR A 372 -1.94 4.03 -8.26
C TYR A 372 -1.84 3.30 -6.93
N THR A 373 -1.56 1.99 -7.00
CA THR A 373 -1.49 1.09 -5.84
C THR A 373 -0.06 0.73 -5.44
N GLY A 374 0.93 1.21 -6.17
CA GLY A 374 2.34 1.00 -5.88
C GLY A 374 3.07 0.11 -6.87
N GLU A 375 4.22 -0.40 -6.44
CA GLU A 375 5.06 -1.30 -7.24
C GLU A 375 4.88 -2.76 -6.80
N LYS A 376 4.50 -3.63 -7.72
CA LYS A 376 4.35 -5.08 -7.47
C LYS A 376 5.21 -5.87 -8.45
N GLN A 377 5.62 -7.06 -8.02
CA GLN A 377 6.26 -8.00 -8.92
C GLN A 377 5.18 -8.73 -9.74
N CYS A 378 5.26 -8.66 -11.07
CA CYS A 378 4.26 -9.23 -11.98
C CYS A 378 4.60 -10.63 -12.44
N ARG A 379 5.89 -10.84 -12.71
CA ARG A 379 6.52 -12.10 -13.12
C ARG A 379 7.91 -12.20 -12.51
N ASP A 380 8.56 -13.33 -12.66
CA ASP A 380 9.94 -13.51 -12.20
C ASP A 380 10.84 -12.40 -12.76
N ARG A 381 11.43 -11.62 -11.84
CA ARG A 381 12.34 -10.50 -12.14
C ARG A 381 11.74 -9.32 -12.92
N VAL A 382 10.42 -9.24 -13.05
CA VAL A 382 9.71 -8.10 -13.65
C VAL A 382 8.94 -7.33 -12.58
N TRP A 383 9.33 -6.07 -12.41
CA TRP A 383 8.68 -5.11 -11.52
C TRP A 383 7.75 -4.21 -12.32
N CYS A 384 6.57 -3.95 -11.77
CA CYS A 384 5.58 -3.11 -12.42
C CYS A 384 5.02 -2.07 -11.48
N HIS A 385 4.70 -0.93 -12.08
CA HIS A 385 3.74 0.00 -11.51
C HIS A 385 2.33 -0.54 -11.71
N VAL A 386 1.48 -0.41 -10.69
CA VAL A 386 0.14 -1.00 -10.70
C VAL A 386 -0.90 0.05 -10.42
N TRP A 387 -1.90 0.14 -11.30
CA TRP A 387 -3.09 0.94 -11.11
C TRP A 387 -4.28 0.00 -10.94
N ILE A 388 -5.26 0.43 -10.15
CA ILE A 388 -6.56 -0.22 -10.07
C ILE A 388 -7.65 0.82 -10.31
N GLY A 389 -8.74 0.39 -10.92
CA GLY A 389 -9.90 1.20 -11.16
C GLY A 389 -11.18 0.42 -10.91
N GLU A 390 -12.26 1.17 -10.72
CA GLU A 390 -13.59 0.66 -10.42
C GLU A 390 -14.56 1.04 -11.53
N LYS A 391 -15.33 0.07 -12.05
CA LYS A 391 -16.41 0.30 -13.02
C LYS A 391 -17.72 -0.28 -12.50
N SER A 392 -18.74 0.55 -12.41
CA SER A 392 -20.11 0.14 -12.14
C SER A 392 -20.77 -0.42 -13.39
N LEU A 393 -21.30 -1.64 -13.30
CA LEU A 393 -22.02 -2.31 -14.38
C LEU A 393 -23.55 -2.12 -14.23
N PRO A 394 -24.35 -2.27 -15.31
CA PRO A 394 -25.79 -1.99 -15.30
C PRO A 394 -26.65 -2.76 -14.27
N ASN A 395 -26.12 -3.83 -13.69
CA ASN A 395 -26.78 -4.68 -12.70
C ASN A 395 -26.34 -4.37 -11.26
N ASN A 396 -25.82 -3.16 -10.99
CA ASN A 396 -25.18 -2.77 -9.73
C ASN A 396 -24.00 -3.66 -9.33
N THR A 397 -23.41 -4.39 -10.27
CA THR A 397 -22.15 -5.10 -10.04
C THR A 397 -21.00 -4.12 -10.15
N VAL A 398 -20.09 -4.20 -9.21
CA VAL A 398 -18.82 -3.48 -9.28
C VAL A 398 -17.75 -4.41 -9.83
N GLN A 399 -17.04 -3.93 -10.86
CA GLN A 399 -15.86 -4.58 -11.40
C GLN A 399 -14.62 -3.78 -11.02
N HIS A 400 -13.65 -4.44 -10.40
CA HIS A 400 -12.31 -3.89 -10.22
C HIS A 400 -11.42 -4.37 -11.36
N ARG A 401 -10.59 -3.47 -11.87
CA ARG A 401 -9.60 -3.75 -12.92
C ARG A 401 -8.24 -3.31 -12.43
N GLU A 402 -7.26 -4.20 -12.42
CA GLU A 402 -5.86 -3.85 -12.15
C GLU A 402 -5.05 -3.91 -13.43
N TRP A 403 -4.19 -2.92 -13.66
CA TRP A 403 -3.24 -2.88 -14.77
C TRP A 403 -1.83 -2.84 -14.23
N TYR A 404 -0.99 -3.72 -14.75
CA TYR A 404 0.40 -3.87 -14.38
C TYR A 404 1.26 -3.46 -15.57
N TRP A 405 2.04 -2.39 -15.39
CA TRP A 405 2.95 -1.88 -16.40
C TRP A 405 4.38 -2.13 -16.01
N ALA A 406 5.12 -2.88 -16.83
CA ALA A 406 6.52 -3.17 -16.57
C ALA A 406 7.32 -1.86 -16.54
N SER A 407 8.02 -1.64 -15.43
CA SER A 407 8.89 -0.49 -15.24
C SER A 407 10.36 -0.88 -15.06
N ASN A 408 10.62 -2.13 -14.67
CA ASN A 408 11.98 -2.63 -14.47
C ASN A 408 12.06 -4.15 -14.72
N ILE A 409 13.11 -4.57 -15.43
CA ILE A 409 13.39 -5.98 -15.73
C ILE A 409 14.81 -6.31 -15.29
N ASN A 410 14.97 -7.36 -14.49
CA ASN A 410 16.27 -7.79 -13.96
C ASN A 410 17.04 -6.69 -13.16
N GLY A 411 16.34 -5.72 -12.61
CA GLY A 411 16.95 -4.61 -11.87
C GLY A 411 17.22 -3.38 -12.74
N GLU A 412 17.08 -3.47 -14.06
CA GLU A 412 17.27 -2.35 -14.99
C GLU A 412 15.94 -1.62 -15.26
N PRO A 413 15.88 -0.30 -15.08
CA PRO A 413 14.69 0.49 -15.42
C PRO A 413 14.47 0.50 -16.93
N LEU A 414 13.20 0.47 -17.33
CA LEU A 414 12.81 0.57 -18.73
C LEU A 414 12.60 2.03 -19.14
N GLU A 415 13.05 2.39 -20.34
CA GLU A 415 12.80 3.73 -20.92
C GLU A 415 11.32 3.94 -21.25
N GLN A 416 10.64 2.88 -21.68
CA GLN A 416 9.22 2.89 -21.99
C GLN A 416 8.52 1.79 -21.19
N TRP A 417 7.43 2.15 -20.51
CA TRP A 417 6.60 1.20 -19.80
C TRP A 417 5.58 0.58 -20.77
N PHE A 418 5.30 -0.70 -20.58
CA PHE A 418 4.33 -1.43 -21.39
C PHE A 418 3.47 -2.35 -20.52
N PRO A 419 2.20 -2.59 -20.91
CA PRO A 419 1.30 -3.43 -20.14
C PRO A 419 1.75 -4.89 -20.22
N VAL A 420 1.90 -5.54 -19.06
CA VAL A 420 2.29 -6.96 -18.96
C VAL A 420 1.22 -7.85 -18.34
N LYS A 421 0.26 -7.25 -17.64
CA LYS A 421 -0.82 -7.98 -16.99
C LYS A 421 -2.00 -7.07 -16.70
N MET A 422 -3.19 -7.60 -16.85
CA MET A 422 -4.44 -7.00 -16.43
C MET A 422 -5.25 -8.05 -15.66
N VAL A 423 -5.83 -7.64 -14.52
CA VAL A 423 -6.67 -8.50 -13.69
C VAL A 423 -8.05 -7.87 -13.60
N LEU A 424 -9.08 -8.59 -14.02
CA LEU A 424 -10.48 -8.19 -13.91
C LEU A 424 -11.14 -9.02 -12.81
N GLN A 425 -11.66 -8.36 -11.78
CA GLN A 425 -12.42 -8.98 -10.69
C GLN A 425 -13.83 -8.41 -10.67
N ALA A 426 -14.86 -9.25 -10.83
CA ALA A 426 -16.25 -8.83 -10.74
C ALA A 426 -16.92 -9.45 -9.50
N TYR A 427 -17.56 -8.63 -8.67
CA TYR A 427 -18.20 -9.08 -7.42
C TYR A 427 -19.73 -9.22 -7.56
N ALA A 428 -20.19 -10.09 -8.45
CA ALA A 428 -21.59 -10.55 -8.47
C ALA A 428 -21.68 -12.05 -8.73
N SER A 429 -22.79 -12.64 -8.30
CA SER A 429 -23.13 -14.07 -8.36
C SER A 429 -22.63 -14.75 -9.64
N GLY A 430 -21.45 -15.36 -9.55
CA GLY A 430 -20.88 -16.17 -10.62
C GLY A 430 -20.33 -15.41 -11.83
N ILE A 431 -19.80 -14.19 -11.72
CA ILE A 431 -19.09 -13.53 -12.83
C ILE A 431 -17.57 -13.76 -12.72
N PRO A 432 -16.83 -14.03 -13.83
CA PRO A 432 -15.46 -14.56 -13.75
C PRO A 432 -14.43 -13.56 -13.23
N ILE A 433 -13.36 -14.11 -12.64
CA ILE A 433 -12.06 -13.43 -12.58
C ILE A 433 -11.38 -13.71 -13.92
N TYR A 434 -11.07 -12.67 -14.69
CA TYR A 434 -10.24 -12.79 -15.89
C TYR A 434 -8.85 -12.29 -15.54
N ASN A 435 -7.85 -13.16 -15.68
CA ASN A 435 -6.45 -12.73 -15.68
C ASN A 435 -5.98 -12.71 -17.12
N TRP A 436 -5.60 -11.53 -17.59
CA TRP A 436 -4.98 -11.32 -18.89
C TRP A 436 -3.49 -11.07 -18.64
N GLU A 437 -2.61 -11.89 -19.20
CA GLU A 437 -1.16 -11.68 -19.12
C GLU A 437 -0.58 -11.54 -20.52
N THR A 438 0.24 -10.52 -20.74
CA THR A 438 0.96 -10.26 -22.01
C THR A 438 2.37 -10.81 -22.04
#